data_AF-A0A968V7W1-F1
#
_entry.id   AF-A0A968V7W1-F1
#
_cell.length_a   1.000
_cell.length_b   1.000
_cell.length_c   1.000
_cell.angle_alpha   90.00
_cell.angle_beta   90.00
_cell.angle_gamma   90.00
#
_symmetry.space_group_name_H-M   'P 1'
#
loop_
_entity.id
_entity.type
_entity.pdbx_description
1 polymer ?
#
loop_
_entity_poly.entity_id
_entity_poly.type
_entity_poly.pdbx_seq_one_letter_code
_entity_poly.pdbx_strand_id
1 'polypeptide(L)'
;MLDNTTIDELQVNIKDFDVASGQVIIKLSKSKTVNHKVQIIDHKTENSYLVEQSSWYNKNDEYKFRYNGCSISKRILDKIEAKKDKTILQLYPNKNLRTCVMLLDMEDKFTFIDKGSREENLLYPYYQGSKALSEKYGKLNFKKYFYYDKSLQDSINDELKIELEKQGVKNKKD
;
A
#
# COMPACT_ATOMS: atom_id res chain seq x y z
N MET A 1 -26.94 16.20 7.35
CA MET A 1 -26.53 15.65 8.66
C MET A 1 -25.58 16.61 9.37
N LEU A 2 -24.46 17.00 8.76
CA LEU A 2 -23.50 17.94 9.36
C LEU A 2 -24.02 19.38 9.53
N ASP A 3 -25.03 19.83 8.76
CA ASP A 3 -25.53 21.22 8.87
C ASP A 3 -26.21 21.55 10.22
N ASN A 4 -26.68 20.51 10.94
CA ASN A 4 -27.41 20.62 12.20
C ASN A 4 -26.81 19.73 13.32
N THR A 5 -25.63 19.16 13.07
CA THR A 5 -24.97 18.22 13.98
C THR A 5 -23.51 18.60 14.13
N THR A 6 -23.03 18.61 15.35
CA THR A 6 -21.63 18.79 15.68
C THR A 6 -21.03 17.42 15.97
N ILE A 7 -19.85 17.15 15.44
CA ILE A 7 -19.08 15.94 15.73
C ILE A 7 -18.15 16.28 16.86
N ASP A 8 -18.47 15.84 18.07
CA ASP A 8 -17.64 16.12 19.24
C ASP A 8 -16.37 15.28 19.22
N GLU A 9 -16.49 14.00 18.82
CA GLU A 9 -15.41 13.03 18.92
C GLU A 9 -15.47 11.97 17.81
N LEU A 10 -14.30 11.54 17.35
CA LEU A 10 -14.11 10.40 16.46
C LEU A 10 -13.09 9.44 17.08
N GLN A 11 -13.47 8.20 17.34
CA GLN A 11 -12.53 7.17 17.80
C GLN A 11 -12.24 6.17 16.67
N VAL A 12 -10.96 5.88 16.46
CA VAL A 12 -10.47 5.06 15.34
C VAL A 12 -9.48 4.00 15.81
N ASN A 13 -9.26 2.96 14.99
CA ASN A 13 -8.34 1.85 15.27
C ASN A 13 -8.62 1.07 16.56
N ILE A 14 -9.91 0.92 16.91
CA ILE A 14 -10.36 0.17 18.09
C ILE A 14 -10.05 -1.32 17.89
N LYS A 15 -9.41 -1.95 18.87
CA LYS A 15 -9.00 -3.37 18.81
C LYS A 15 -9.98 -4.32 19.53
N ASP A 16 -10.91 -3.78 20.28
CA ASP A 16 -11.76 -4.55 21.22
C ASP A 16 -12.92 -5.30 20.54
N PHE A 17 -13.00 -5.28 19.22
CA PHE A 17 -14.04 -5.96 18.46
C PHE A 17 -13.41 -6.91 17.44
N ASP A 18 -13.87 -8.16 17.44
CA ASP A 18 -13.43 -9.20 16.52
C ASP A 18 -14.12 -9.04 15.15
N VAL A 19 -13.81 -7.96 14.44
CA VAL A 19 -14.36 -7.65 13.11
C VAL A 19 -13.26 -7.43 12.07
N ALA A 20 -13.54 -7.82 10.83
CA ALA A 20 -12.60 -7.76 9.72
C ALA A 20 -12.34 -6.34 9.13
N SER A 21 -13.06 -5.31 9.59
CA SER A 21 -13.05 -3.96 8.99
C SER A 21 -12.83 -2.88 10.04
N GLY A 22 -12.11 -1.82 9.65
CA GLY A 22 -11.76 -0.67 10.51
C GLY A 22 -13.01 0.03 11.05
N GLN A 23 -13.22 -0.08 12.35
CA GLN A 23 -14.34 0.55 13.04
C GLN A 23 -14.05 2.00 13.39
N VAL A 24 -15.13 2.79 13.41
CA VAL A 24 -15.10 4.20 13.82
C VAL A 24 -16.28 4.45 14.75
N ILE A 25 -16.02 4.98 15.94
CA ILE A 25 -17.07 5.51 16.83
C ILE A 25 -17.16 7.02 16.58
N ILE A 26 -18.38 7.50 16.36
CA ILE A 26 -18.65 8.92 16.15
C ILE A 26 -19.55 9.42 17.28
N LYS A 27 -19.07 10.38 18.06
CA LYS A 27 -19.87 11.09 19.06
C LYS A 27 -20.43 12.36 18.45
N LEU A 28 -21.74 12.49 18.48
CA LEU A 28 -22.48 13.55 17.80
C LEU A 28 -23.37 14.29 18.80
N SER A 29 -23.43 15.61 18.67
CA SER A 29 -24.35 16.47 19.41
C SER A 29 -25.26 17.23 18.45
N LYS A 30 -26.55 17.37 18.82
CA LYS A 30 -27.55 18.11 18.04
C LYS A 30 -27.44 19.60 18.33
N SER A 31 -26.32 20.19 17.92
CA SER A 31 -26.06 21.63 18.02
C SER A 31 -25.31 22.11 16.78
N LYS A 32 -25.44 23.41 16.48
CA LYS A 32 -24.66 24.06 15.43
C LYS A 32 -23.61 24.94 16.09
N THR A 33 -22.34 24.60 15.88
CA THR A 33 -21.20 25.39 16.36
C THR A 33 -20.35 25.88 15.19
N VAL A 34 -19.97 27.16 15.24
CA VAL A 34 -19.04 27.79 14.28
C VAL A 34 -17.62 27.56 14.79
N ASN A 35 -16.69 27.17 13.91
CA ASN A 35 -15.28 26.87 14.24
C ASN A 35 -15.12 25.75 15.29
N HIS A 36 -15.93 24.70 15.18
CA HIS A 36 -15.82 23.54 16.06
C HIS A 36 -14.62 22.67 15.68
N LYS A 37 -13.88 22.22 16.69
CA LYS A 37 -12.79 21.27 16.57
C LYS A 37 -13.23 19.90 17.07
N VAL A 38 -13.19 18.91 16.19
CA VAL A 38 -13.47 17.52 16.51
C VAL A 38 -12.26 16.90 17.19
N GLN A 39 -12.47 16.20 18.31
CA GLN A 39 -11.42 15.40 18.94
C GLN A 39 -11.32 14.03 18.26
N ILE A 40 -10.13 13.70 17.75
CA ILE A 40 -9.86 12.37 17.18
C ILE A 40 -9.02 11.59 18.19
N ILE A 41 -9.44 10.36 18.52
CA ILE A 41 -8.74 9.44 19.42
C ILE A 41 -8.31 8.21 18.62
N ASP A 42 -7.01 7.98 18.53
CA ASP A 42 -6.42 6.82 17.87
C ASP A 42 -6.03 5.75 18.89
N HIS A 43 -6.84 4.70 19.01
CA HIS A 43 -6.61 3.60 19.96
C HIS A 43 -5.40 2.72 19.63
N LYS A 44 -4.83 2.84 18.42
CA LYS A 44 -3.59 2.13 18.07
C LYS A 44 -2.35 2.85 18.60
N THR A 45 -2.36 4.18 18.60
CA THR A 45 -1.20 4.99 19.03
C THR A 45 -1.40 5.67 20.39
N GLU A 46 -2.59 5.55 20.98
CA GLU A 46 -2.99 6.20 22.24
C GLU A 46 -2.90 7.74 22.18
N ASN A 47 -2.88 8.31 20.98
CA ASN A 47 -2.80 9.75 20.78
C ASN A 47 -4.18 10.35 20.51
N SER A 48 -4.33 11.63 20.85
CA SER A 48 -5.46 12.44 20.41
C SER A 48 -5.01 13.74 19.76
N TYR A 49 -5.81 14.23 18.81
CA TYR A 49 -5.57 15.50 18.13
C TYR A 49 -6.88 16.14 17.70
N LEU A 50 -6.82 17.45 17.42
CA LEU A 50 -7.98 18.25 17.08
C LEU A 50 -8.00 18.59 15.59
N VAL A 51 -9.17 18.49 14.96
CA VAL A 51 -9.38 18.84 13.55
C VAL A 51 -10.55 19.79 13.42
N GLU A 52 -10.38 20.85 12.62
CA GLU A 52 -11.47 21.77 12.28
C GLU A 52 -12.57 21.04 11.50
N GLN A 53 -13.78 20.93 12.08
CA GLN A 53 -14.91 20.27 11.42
C GLN A 53 -15.27 20.97 10.10
N SER A 54 -15.07 22.29 10.03
CA SER A 54 -15.24 23.10 8.82
C SER A 54 -14.49 22.51 7.60
N SER A 55 -13.34 21.87 7.83
CA SER A 55 -12.55 21.21 6.78
C SER A 55 -13.24 19.98 6.17
N TRP A 56 -14.32 19.47 6.77
CA TRP A 56 -15.08 18.31 6.30
C TRP A 56 -16.36 18.71 5.54
N TYR A 57 -16.75 20.00 5.62
CA TYR A 57 -17.91 20.53 4.92
C TYR A 57 -17.59 20.84 3.45
N ASN A 58 -17.46 19.80 2.64
CA ASN A 58 -17.35 19.93 1.19
C ASN A 58 -18.41 19.07 0.48
N LYS A 59 -19.45 19.74 -0.04
CA LYS A 59 -20.56 19.08 -0.76
C LYS A 59 -20.10 18.35 -2.02
N ASN A 60 -19.03 18.83 -2.65
CA ASN A 60 -18.51 18.29 -3.90
C ASN A 60 -17.64 17.04 -3.68
N ASP A 61 -17.34 16.68 -2.42
CA ASP A 61 -16.49 15.54 -2.05
C ASP A 61 -17.16 14.67 -0.99
N GLU A 62 -18.50 14.56 -1.04
CA GLU A 62 -19.32 13.66 -0.23
C GLU A 62 -19.13 13.78 1.30
N TYR A 63 -18.66 14.93 1.79
CA TYR A 63 -18.41 15.18 3.22
C TYR A 63 -17.48 14.15 3.88
N LYS A 64 -16.25 14.02 3.37
CA LYS A 64 -15.22 13.13 3.93
C LYS A 64 -14.65 13.63 5.26
N PHE A 65 -14.45 12.70 6.21
CA PHE A 65 -13.65 12.93 7.42
C PHE A 65 -12.17 13.06 7.04
N ARG A 66 -11.68 14.30 6.94
CA ARG A 66 -10.29 14.59 6.61
C ARG A 66 -9.48 14.77 7.88
N TYR A 67 -8.75 13.75 8.27
CA TYR A 67 -7.83 13.86 9.37
C TYR A 67 -6.51 13.17 9.02
N ASN A 68 -5.39 13.77 9.43
CA ASN A 68 -4.07 13.16 9.28
C ASN A 68 -3.86 12.10 10.37
N GLY A 69 -4.60 11.00 10.27
CA GLY A 69 -4.51 9.88 11.21
C GLY A 69 -3.25 9.04 11.03
N CYS A 70 -2.36 9.46 10.15
CA CYS A 70 -1.10 8.78 9.89
C CYS A 70 0.02 9.79 9.72
N SER A 71 0.73 10.08 10.82
CA SER A 71 1.95 10.89 10.84
C SER A 71 2.99 10.39 9.82
N ILE A 72 3.03 9.07 9.60
CA ILE A 72 3.91 8.43 8.60
C ILE A 72 3.53 8.87 7.18
N SER A 73 2.24 8.87 6.83
CA SER A 73 1.76 9.33 5.52
C SER A 73 2.15 10.78 5.27
N LYS A 74 1.94 11.66 6.26
CA LYS A 74 2.33 13.06 6.17
C LYS A 74 3.83 13.20 5.91
N ARG A 75 4.66 12.50 6.68
CA ARG A 75 6.12 12.51 6.49
C ARG A 75 6.55 12.01 5.11
N ILE A 76 5.84 11.03 4.53
CA ILE A 76 6.11 10.55 3.17
C ILE A 76 5.79 11.64 2.15
N LEU A 77 4.62 12.27 2.25
CA LEU A 77 4.21 13.36 1.34
C LEU A 77 5.15 14.56 1.44
N ASP A 78 5.45 15.03 2.66
CA ASP A 78 6.37 16.13 2.90
C ASP A 78 7.75 15.85 2.27
N LYS A 79 8.24 14.60 2.37
CA LYS A 79 9.50 14.18 1.75
C LYS A 79 9.46 14.22 0.22
N ILE A 80 8.35 13.79 -0.39
CA ILE A 80 8.17 13.82 -1.85
C ILE A 80 8.18 15.28 -2.34
N GLU A 81 7.41 16.15 -1.69
CA GLU A 81 7.30 17.56 -2.04
C GLU A 81 8.62 18.33 -1.85
N ALA A 82 9.33 18.06 -0.74
CA ALA A 82 10.58 18.75 -0.42
C ALA A 82 11.72 18.40 -1.38
N LYS A 83 11.83 17.13 -1.78
CA LYS A 83 12.97 16.65 -2.57
C LYS A 83 12.99 17.18 -4.00
N LYS A 84 11.81 17.41 -4.60
CA LYS A 84 11.67 17.84 -6.00
C LYS A 84 12.54 17.03 -6.98
N ASP A 85 12.75 15.74 -6.67
CA ASP A 85 13.55 14.84 -7.48
C ASP A 85 12.91 14.68 -8.87
N LYS A 86 13.73 14.48 -9.90
CA LYS A 86 13.22 14.13 -11.24
C LYS A 86 12.38 12.85 -11.14
N THR A 87 11.23 12.85 -11.81
CA THR A 87 10.39 11.66 -11.84
C THR A 87 11.08 10.53 -12.61
N ILE A 88 10.71 9.28 -12.33
CA ILE A 88 11.22 8.12 -13.07
C ILE A 88 11.01 8.29 -14.58
N LEU A 89 9.86 8.85 -14.99
CA LEU A 89 9.56 9.16 -16.39
C LEU A 89 10.54 10.18 -16.99
N GLN A 90 10.95 11.19 -16.21
CA GLN A 90 11.94 12.17 -16.66
C GLN A 90 13.35 11.57 -16.76
N LEU A 91 13.70 10.66 -15.86
CA LEU A 91 15.01 9.99 -15.87
C LEU A 91 15.10 8.93 -16.98
N TYR A 92 14.00 8.23 -17.27
CA TYR A 92 13.95 7.10 -18.20
C TYR A 92 12.69 7.15 -19.08
N PRO A 93 12.58 8.11 -20.02
CA PRO A 93 11.33 8.39 -20.76
C PRO A 93 10.82 7.22 -21.61
N ASN A 94 11.71 6.33 -22.04
CA ASN A 94 11.38 5.19 -22.90
C ASN A 94 11.48 3.83 -22.18
N LYS A 95 11.46 3.83 -20.84
CA LYS A 95 11.53 2.60 -20.05
C LYS A 95 10.28 2.46 -19.20
N ASN A 96 9.70 1.27 -19.24
CA ASN A 96 8.66 0.88 -18.30
C ASN A 96 9.32 0.32 -17.05
N LEU A 97 8.93 0.85 -15.88
CA LEU A 97 9.33 0.28 -14.60
C LEU A 97 8.43 -0.92 -14.29
N ARG A 98 9.03 -2.09 -14.11
CA ARG A 98 8.35 -3.27 -13.56
C ARG A 98 8.79 -3.45 -12.11
N THR A 99 7.86 -3.24 -11.18
CA THR A 99 8.10 -3.38 -9.74
C THR A 99 7.67 -4.74 -9.19
N CYS A 100 7.07 -5.59 -10.04
CA CYS A 100 6.54 -6.89 -9.66
C CYS A 100 7.13 -7.99 -10.55
N VAL A 101 7.32 -9.16 -9.96
CA VAL A 101 7.67 -10.39 -10.67
C VAL A 101 6.46 -11.32 -10.70
N MET A 102 6.10 -11.81 -11.88
CA MET A 102 5.07 -12.83 -12.03
C MET A 102 5.77 -14.17 -12.08
N LEU A 103 5.66 -14.94 -11.00
CA LEU A 103 6.33 -16.25 -10.86
C LEU A 103 5.39 -17.43 -11.13
N LEU A 104 4.11 -17.16 -11.39
CA LEU A 104 3.07 -18.20 -11.57
C LEU A 104 3.12 -19.22 -10.41
N ASP A 105 3.20 -20.51 -10.73
CA ASP A 105 3.37 -21.63 -9.82
C ASP A 105 4.86 -21.99 -9.57
N MET A 106 5.79 -21.20 -10.12
CA MET A 106 7.23 -21.45 -10.05
C MET A 106 7.96 -20.59 -9.02
N GLU A 107 7.26 -20.09 -7.99
CA GLU A 107 7.84 -19.26 -6.93
C GLU A 107 9.10 -19.90 -6.32
N ASP A 108 9.06 -21.21 -6.07
CA ASP A 108 10.17 -21.93 -5.43
C ASP A 108 11.41 -22.10 -6.33
N LYS A 109 11.28 -21.92 -7.65
CA LYS A 109 12.44 -21.95 -8.57
C LYS A 109 13.29 -20.68 -8.46
N PHE A 110 12.68 -19.57 -8.06
CA PHE A 110 13.33 -18.26 -8.02
C PHE A 110 13.48 -17.67 -6.61
N THR A 111 12.96 -18.34 -5.58
CA THR A 111 12.97 -17.82 -4.21
C THR A 111 13.65 -18.77 -3.23
N PHE A 112 14.43 -18.22 -2.30
CA PHE A 112 15.29 -18.98 -1.40
C PHE A 112 15.30 -18.36 -0.01
N ILE A 113 15.33 -19.19 1.04
CA ILE A 113 15.47 -18.68 2.42
C ILE A 113 16.88 -18.15 2.65
N ASP A 114 17.89 -18.91 2.22
CA ASP A 114 19.30 -18.55 2.32
C ASP A 114 19.87 -18.01 1.01
N LYS A 115 20.71 -16.97 1.12
CA LYS A 115 21.38 -16.37 -0.04
C LYS A 115 22.26 -17.37 -0.79
N GLY A 116 22.96 -18.24 -0.06
CA GLY A 116 23.94 -19.18 -0.62
C GLY A 116 25.10 -18.45 -1.30
N SER A 117 25.60 -18.99 -2.42
CA SER A 117 26.68 -18.42 -3.23
C SER A 117 26.19 -17.53 -4.38
N ARG A 118 24.94 -17.06 -4.33
CA ARG A 118 24.33 -16.27 -5.41
C ARG A 118 24.90 -14.87 -5.48
N GLU A 119 24.92 -14.31 -6.68
CA GLU A 119 25.38 -12.94 -6.92
C GLU A 119 24.49 -11.92 -6.19
N GLU A 120 25.10 -11.08 -5.35
CA GLU A 120 24.36 -10.18 -4.48
C GLU A 120 23.61 -9.07 -5.25
N ASN A 121 24.13 -8.65 -6.41
CA ASN A 121 23.50 -7.68 -7.31
C ASN A 121 22.22 -8.19 -8.00
N LEU A 122 22.00 -9.50 -8.03
CA LEU A 122 20.81 -10.14 -8.60
C LEU A 122 19.87 -10.67 -7.52
N LEU A 123 20.20 -10.45 -6.25
CA LEU A 123 19.46 -10.94 -5.10
C LEU A 123 18.64 -9.81 -4.47
N TYR A 124 17.34 -10.01 -4.34
CA TYR A 124 16.41 -9.03 -3.82
C TYR A 124 15.57 -9.62 -2.68
N PRO A 125 15.20 -8.85 -1.65
CA PRO A 125 14.16 -9.28 -0.72
C PRO A 125 12.86 -9.64 -1.45
N TYR A 126 12.29 -10.82 -1.17
CA TYR A 126 11.05 -11.24 -1.80
C TYR A 126 9.83 -10.87 -0.94
N TYR A 127 9.11 -9.85 -1.37
CA TYR A 127 7.91 -9.36 -0.70
C TYR A 127 6.64 -10.03 -1.26
N GLN A 128 6.12 -11.03 -0.56
CA GLN A 128 4.93 -11.80 -0.98
C GLN A 128 3.62 -11.03 -0.70
N GLY A 129 3.27 -10.09 -1.57
CA GLY A 129 1.98 -9.39 -1.56
C GLY A 129 1.64 -8.75 -0.20
N SER A 130 0.37 -8.89 0.23
CA SER A 130 -0.11 -8.35 1.51
C SER A 130 0.57 -8.98 2.73
N LYS A 131 1.16 -10.17 2.63
CA LYS A 131 1.88 -10.80 3.75
C LYS A 131 3.17 -10.05 4.10
N ALA A 132 3.75 -9.35 3.13
CA ALA A 132 4.97 -8.57 3.34
C ALA A 132 4.71 -7.21 4.02
N LEU A 133 3.46 -6.74 4.02
CA LEU A 133 3.09 -5.43 4.54
C LEU A 133 1.89 -5.56 5.50
N SER A 134 2.18 -5.57 6.80
CA SER A 134 1.16 -5.71 7.85
C SER A 134 0.29 -4.47 8.05
N GLU A 135 0.75 -3.30 7.59
CA GLU A 135 0.05 -2.02 7.73
C GLU A 135 0.41 -1.07 6.58
N LYS A 136 -0.52 -0.17 6.21
CA LYS A 136 -0.47 0.66 4.98
C LYS A 136 0.86 1.39 4.71
N TYR A 137 1.63 1.76 5.75
CA TYR A 137 2.93 2.42 5.64
C TYR A 137 3.98 1.79 6.57
N GLY A 138 3.80 0.51 6.87
CA GLY A 138 4.68 -0.25 7.77
C GLY A 138 6.00 -0.60 7.14
N LYS A 139 6.86 -1.23 7.96
CA LYS A 139 8.08 -1.86 7.44
C LYS A 139 7.71 -3.11 6.65
N LEU A 140 8.30 -3.26 5.47
CA LEU A 140 8.19 -4.48 4.71
C LEU A 140 8.98 -5.59 5.39
N ASN A 141 8.38 -6.77 5.48
CA ASN A 141 9.01 -7.98 5.97
C ASN A 141 9.06 -9.03 4.86
N PHE A 142 10.09 -9.85 4.86
CA PHE A 142 10.27 -10.93 3.91
C PHE A 142 10.88 -12.15 4.61
N LYS A 143 10.60 -13.34 4.06
CA LYS A 143 11.14 -14.62 4.54
C LYS A 143 12.06 -15.31 3.54
N LYS A 144 12.00 -14.88 2.28
CA LYS A 144 12.78 -15.41 1.18
C LYS A 144 13.45 -14.26 0.44
N TYR A 145 14.49 -14.59 -0.29
CA TYR A 145 15.12 -13.75 -1.30
C TYR A 145 14.68 -14.23 -2.68
N PHE A 146 14.41 -13.29 -3.58
CA PHE A 146 14.24 -13.53 -5.00
C PHE A 146 15.59 -13.39 -5.69
N TYR A 147 15.93 -14.35 -6.54
CA TYR A 147 17.13 -14.29 -7.38
C TYR A 147 16.74 -14.13 -8.84
N TYR A 148 17.25 -13.09 -9.49
CA TYR A 148 17.00 -12.86 -10.91
C TYR A 148 17.92 -13.73 -11.78
N ASP A 149 17.47 -14.96 -12.06
CA ASP A 149 18.16 -15.88 -12.96
C ASP A 149 17.55 -15.83 -14.37
N LYS A 150 18.22 -15.07 -15.25
CA LYS A 150 17.75 -14.90 -16.62
C LYS A 150 17.86 -16.19 -17.44
N SER A 151 18.92 -16.97 -17.22
CA SER A 151 19.14 -18.23 -17.94
C SER A 151 18.07 -19.27 -17.58
N LEU A 152 17.74 -19.39 -16.29
CA LEU A 152 16.65 -20.25 -15.83
C LEU A 152 15.30 -19.79 -16.38
N GLN A 153 15.04 -18.47 -16.38
CA GLN A 153 13.82 -17.91 -16.96
C GLN A 153 13.68 -18.28 -18.45
N ASP A 154 14.75 -18.13 -19.23
CA ASP A 154 14.73 -18.41 -20.66
C ASP A 154 14.53 -19.91 -20.93
N SER A 155 15.21 -20.78 -20.19
CA SER A 155 15.00 -22.23 -20.27
C SER A 155 13.55 -22.64 -20.00
N ILE A 156 12.92 -22.08 -18.96
CA ILE A 156 11.52 -22.36 -18.62
C ILE A 156 10.58 -21.86 -19.74
N ASN A 157 10.84 -20.66 -20.28
CA ASN A 157 10.02 -20.11 -21.35
C ASN A 157 10.09 -20.95 -22.63
N ASP A 158 11.28 -21.46 -22.96
CA ASP A 158 11.48 -22.31 -24.13
C ASP A 158 10.78 -23.66 -23.96
N GLU A 159 10.87 -24.28 -22.77
CA GLU A 159 10.14 -25.51 -22.44
C GLU A 159 8.62 -25.33 -22.55
N LEU A 160 8.08 -24.27 -21.93
CA LEU A 160 6.65 -23.95 -21.98
C LEU A 160 6.18 -23.69 -23.41
N LYS A 161 7.00 -23.01 -24.22
CA LYS A 161 6.69 -22.76 -25.63
C LYS A 161 6.58 -24.08 -26.41
N ILE A 162 7.52 -25.01 -26.22
CA ILE A 162 7.49 -26.34 -26.85
C ILE A 162 6.24 -27.12 -26.42
N GLU A 163 5.88 -27.06 -25.13
CA GLU A 163 4.70 -27.74 -24.60
C GLU A 163 3.40 -27.17 -25.19
N LEU A 164 3.25 -25.84 -25.21
CA LEU A 164 2.07 -25.16 -25.76
C LEU A 164 1.92 -25.42 -27.27
N GLU A 165 3.02 -25.45 -28.02
CA GLU A 165 3.02 -25.80 -29.43
C GLU A 165 2.53 -27.25 -29.65
N LYS A 166 2.94 -28.21 -28.81
CA LYS A 166 2.43 -29.60 -28.85
C LYS A 166 0.93 -29.67 -28.55
N GLN A 167 0.42 -28.80 -27.69
CA GLN A 167 -1.02 -28.69 -27.38
C GLN A 167 -1.81 -27.91 -28.45
N GLY A 168 -1.16 -27.46 -29.52
CA GLY A 168 -1.81 -26.68 -30.60
C GLY A 168 -2.13 -25.24 -30.22
N VAL A 169 -1.65 -24.76 -29.08
CA VAL A 169 -1.83 -23.37 -28.61
C VAL A 169 -0.75 -22.51 -29.27
N LYS A 170 -1.13 -21.78 -30.33
CA LYS A 170 -0.25 -20.76 -30.92
C LYS A 170 -0.37 -19.46 -30.13
N ASN A 171 0.75 -18.93 -29.65
CA ASN A 171 0.79 -17.57 -29.13
C ASN A 171 0.24 -16.60 -30.17
N LYS A 172 -0.80 -15.84 -29.81
CA LYS A 172 -1.18 -14.66 -30.60
C LYS A 172 0.02 -13.71 -30.57
N LYS A 173 0.57 -13.40 -31.74
CA LYS A 173 1.45 -12.24 -31.87
C LYS A 173 0.54 -11.02 -31.78
N ASP A 174 0.68 -10.25 -30.72
CA ASP A 174 0.22 -8.86 -30.67
C ASP A 174 1.02 -8.01 -31.67
#